data_AF-A0A7X6SZC3-F1
#
_entry.id   AF-A0A7X6SZC3-F1
#
_cell.length_a   1.000
_cell.length_b   1.000
_cell.length_c   1.000
_cell.angle_alpha   90.00
_cell.angle_beta   90.00
_cell.angle_gamma   90.00
#
_symmetry.space_group_name_H-M   'P 1'
#
loop_
_entity.id
_entity.type
_entity.pdbx_description
1 polymer ?
#
loop_
_entity_poly.entity_id
_entity_poly.type
_entity_poly.pdbx_seq_one_letter_code
_entity_poly.pdbx_strand_id
1 'polypeptide(L)'
;MNSEGLDNRLDIERENSDQLINTADDPQALADDFEEVLLDNTADIEQFDTSNTSLYSESDIQVLEGMEAVRKRPSMYIGDTGM
;
A
#
# COMPACT_ATOMS: atom_id res chain seq x y z
N MET A 1 44.19 -4.49 -49.04
CA MET A 1 42.89 -4.56 -49.73
C MET A 1 42.36 -5.97 -49.46
N ASN A 2 41.47 -6.25 -48.52
CA ASN A 2 40.43 -5.43 -47.91
C ASN A 2 40.27 -5.82 -46.44
N SER A 3 40.27 -4.82 -45.58
CA SER A 3 39.90 -4.88 -44.17
C SER A 3 38.55 -4.18 -44.03
N GLU A 4 37.45 -4.88 -44.31
CA GLU A 4 36.12 -4.36 -44.04
C GLU A 4 35.25 -5.50 -43.54
N GLY A 5 34.68 -5.34 -42.34
CA GLY A 5 33.55 -6.16 -41.90
C GLY A 5 33.60 -6.76 -40.49
N LEU A 6 34.39 -6.23 -39.55
CA LEU A 6 34.36 -6.68 -38.14
C LEU A 6 33.75 -5.68 -37.14
N ASP A 7 33.23 -4.54 -37.61
CA ASP A 7 32.67 -3.49 -36.75
C ASP A 7 31.13 -3.45 -36.78
N ASN A 8 30.46 -4.56 -36.46
CA ASN A 8 28.99 -4.54 -36.28
C ASN A 8 28.50 -5.40 -35.11
N ARG A 9 29.35 -5.63 -34.11
CA ARG A 9 29.01 -6.44 -32.92
C ARG A 9 28.94 -5.66 -31.61
N LEU A 10 29.12 -4.34 -31.65
CA LEU A 10 29.20 -3.50 -30.43
C LEU A 10 28.17 -2.36 -30.37
N ASP A 11 27.32 -2.17 -31.38
CA ASP A 11 26.36 -1.04 -31.42
C ASP A 11 24.91 -1.40 -31.04
N ILE A 12 24.60 -2.67 -30.74
CA ILE A 12 23.23 -3.09 -30.42
C ILE A 12 22.84 -2.82 -28.95
N GLU A 13 23.80 -2.57 -28.05
CA GLU A 13 23.52 -2.54 -26.61
C GLU A 13 23.14 -1.16 -26.02
N ARG A 14 23.15 -0.07 -26.80
CA ARG A 14 22.91 1.29 -26.25
C ARG A 14 21.52 1.88 -26.48
N GLU A 15 20.69 1.30 -27.35
CA GLU A 15 19.31 1.80 -27.59
C GLU A 15 18.23 1.00 -26.85
N ASN A 16 18.60 -0.03 -26.09
CA ASN A 16 17.65 -0.88 -25.37
C ASN A 16 17.46 -0.51 -23.89
N SER A 17 18.15 0.52 -23.37
CA SER A 17 18.05 0.91 -21.96
C SER A 17 16.66 1.44 -21.57
N ASP A 18 15.90 1.90 -22.56
CA ASP A 18 14.57 2.49 -22.36
C ASP A 18 13.45 1.49 -22.66
N GLN A 19 13.79 0.25 -23.04
CA GLN A 19 12.80 -0.79 -23.23
C GLN A 19 12.38 -1.33 -21.86
N LEU A 20 11.08 -1.23 -21.57
CA LEU A 20 10.47 -1.86 -20.40
C LEU A 20 10.48 -3.37 -20.63
N ILE A 21 11.49 -4.05 -20.10
CA ILE A 21 11.58 -5.51 -20.13
C ILE A 21 10.78 -6.05 -18.95
N ASN A 22 9.83 -6.95 -19.23
CA ASN A 22 9.16 -7.69 -18.16
C ASN A 22 10.18 -8.64 -17.51
N THR A 23 10.57 -8.35 -16.27
CA THR A 23 11.52 -9.14 -15.47
C THR A 23 10.83 -10.18 -14.60
N ALA A 24 9.52 -10.35 -14.70
CA ALA A 24 8.83 -11.45 -14.04
C ALA A 24 9.33 -12.79 -14.59
N ASP A 25 9.67 -13.72 -13.70
CA ASP A 25 10.12 -15.08 -14.07
C ASP A 25 9.07 -15.86 -14.87
N ASP A 26 7.79 -15.57 -14.62
CA ASP A 26 6.66 -16.07 -15.41
C ASP A 26 5.63 -14.95 -15.67
N PRO A 27 5.52 -14.42 -16.90
CA PRO A 27 4.58 -13.35 -17.25
C PRO A 27 3.13 -13.82 -17.30
N GLN A 28 2.85 -15.12 -17.18
CA GLN A 28 1.52 -15.72 -17.19
C GLN A 28 1.16 -16.37 -15.83
N ALA A 29 1.87 -16.08 -14.74
CA ALA A 29 1.61 -16.65 -13.40
C ALA A 29 0.20 -16.40 -12.80
N LEU A 30 -0.65 -15.65 -13.51
CA LEU A 30 -2.05 -15.40 -13.17
C LEU A 30 -3.04 -16.05 -14.16
N ALA A 31 -2.56 -16.76 -15.18
CA ALA A 31 -3.38 -17.36 -16.22
C ALA A 31 -3.79 -18.80 -15.83
N ASP A 32 -5.05 -18.92 -15.44
CA ASP A 32 -5.96 -20.07 -15.52
C ASP A 32 -5.60 -21.42 -14.86
N ASP A 33 -4.42 -21.62 -14.28
CA ASP A 33 -4.09 -22.80 -13.46
C ASP A 33 -4.05 -22.51 -11.95
N PHE A 34 -4.51 -21.32 -11.54
CA PHE A 34 -4.72 -20.97 -10.15
C PHE A 34 -5.83 -21.84 -9.55
N GLU A 35 -5.46 -22.96 -8.95
CA GLU A 35 -6.33 -23.67 -8.02
C GLU A 35 -6.50 -22.81 -6.77
N GLU A 36 -7.66 -22.17 -6.63
CA GLU A 36 -8.06 -21.52 -5.39
C GLU A 36 -8.19 -22.60 -4.31
N VAL A 37 -7.09 -22.84 -3.60
CA VAL A 37 -7.12 -23.64 -2.38
C VAL A 37 -7.89 -22.82 -1.35
N LEU A 38 -9.14 -23.20 -1.13
CA LEU A 38 -9.92 -22.74 0.02
C LEU A 38 -9.22 -23.22 1.30
N LEU A 39 -8.22 -22.45 1.74
CA LEU A 39 -7.69 -22.56 3.08
C LEU A 39 -8.81 -22.10 4.01
N ASP A 40 -9.52 -23.04 4.60
CA ASP A 40 -10.49 -22.84 5.69
C ASP A 40 -9.76 -22.36 6.96
N ASN A 41 -9.10 -21.21 6.88
CA ASN A 41 -8.54 -20.48 8.02
C ASN A 41 -9.61 -19.60 8.69
N THR A 42 -10.90 -19.87 8.45
CA THR A 42 -12.03 -19.21 9.11
C THR A 42 -12.00 -19.44 10.63
N ALA A 43 -11.40 -20.54 11.08
CA ALA A 43 -11.25 -20.87 12.49
C ALA A 43 -10.47 -19.83 13.32
N ASP A 44 -9.51 -19.13 12.72
CA ASP A 44 -8.68 -18.14 13.43
C ASP A 44 -9.30 -16.73 13.43
N ILE A 45 -10.25 -16.45 12.52
CA ILE A 45 -10.91 -15.14 12.42
C ILE A 45 -11.92 -14.95 13.56
N GLU A 46 -12.53 -16.03 14.05
CA GLU A 46 -13.52 -15.98 15.14
C GLU A 46 -12.91 -15.74 16.53
N GLN A 47 -11.58 -15.72 16.68
CA GLN A 47 -10.93 -15.60 17.99
C GLN A 47 -10.96 -14.17 18.57
N PHE A 48 -11.19 -13.15 17.74
CA PHE A 48 -11.22 -11.76 18.18
C PHE A 48 -12.65 -11.30 18.47
N ASP A 49 -12.98 -11.18 19.75
CA ASP A 49 -14.21 -10.54 20.18
C ASP A 49 -14.13 -9.02 19.89
N THR A 50 -14.83 -8.58 18.84
CA THR A 50 -14.96 -7.16 18.49
C THR A 50 -16.25 -6.55 19.05
N SER A 51 -16.98 -7.28 19.91
CA SER A 51 -18.20 -6.76 20.49
C SER A 51 -17.87 -5.65 21.48
N ASN A 52 -18.50 -4.48 21.28
CA ASN A 52 -18.42 -3.39 22.23
C ASN A 52 -19.62 -3.48 23.17
N THR A 53 -19.37 -3.81 24.44
CA THR A 53 -20.43 -3.90 25.46
C THR A 53 -20.91 -2.53 25.96
N SER A 54 -20.20 -1.45 25.62
CA SER A 54 -20.57 -0.09 25.99
C SER A 54 -21.61 0.44 25.01
N LEU A 55 -22.76 0.82 25.53
CA LEU A 55 -23.77 1.54 24.75
C LEU A 55 -23.28 2.97 24.55
N TYR A 56 -23.23 3.42 23.29
CA TYR A 56 -23.00 4.82 22.95
C TYR A 56 -24.33 5.56 22.95
N SER A 57 -24.50 6.45 23.89
CA SER A 57 -25.73 7.17 24.21
C SER A 57 -25.57 8.68 24.03
N GLU A 58 -26.67 9.41 24.07
CA GLU A 58 -26.63 10.89 23.96
C GLU A 58 -25.78 11.55 25.05
N SER A 59 -25.68 10.94 26.24
CA SER A 59 -24.85 11.44 27.33
C SER A 59 -23.34 11.30 27.08
N ASP A 60 -22.92 10.45 26.15
CA ASP A 60 -21.51 10.30 25.77
C ASP A 60 -21.05 11.41 24.81
N ILE A 61 -22.00 12.19 24.28
CA ILE A 61 -21.73 13.35 23.43
C ILE A 61 -21.49 14.59 24.29
N GLN A 62 -20.28 15.12 24.24
CA GLN A 62 -19.95 16.40 24.88
C GLN A 62 -19.83 17.52 23.83
N VAL A 63 -20.67 18.55 23.98
CA VAL A 63 -20.51 19.81 23.25
C VAL A 63 -19.62 20.74 24.07
N LEU A 64 -18.53 21.21 23.46
CA LEU A 64 -17.61 22.15 24.08
C LEU A 64 -17.97 23.58 23.67
N GLU A 65 -18.29 24.42 24.66
CA GLU A 65 -18.76 25.78 24.41
C GLU A 65 -17.60 26.79 24.34
N GLY A 66 -17.78 27.86 23.57
CA GLY A 66 -16.81 28.94 23.45
C GLY A 66 -15.44 28.47 22.94
N MET A 67 -14.37 28.78 23.68
CA MET A 67 -12.98 28.41 23.33
C MET A 67 -12.51 27.09 23.96
N GLU A 68 -13.40 26.33 24.60
CA GLU A 68 -13.02 25.10 25.28
C GLU A 68 -12.49 24.03 24.30
N ALA A 69 -13.11 23.90 23.12
CA ALA A 69 -12.62 23.00 22.07
C ALA A 69 -11.18 23.31 21.65
N VAL A 70 -10.86 24.60 21.48
CA VAL A 70 -9.52 25.07 21.11
C VAL A 70 -8.51 24.76 22.19
N ARG A 71 -8.86 24.97 23.47
CA ARG A 71 -7.97 24.65 24.59
C ARG A 71 -7.76 23.16 24.77
N LYS A 72 -8.79 22.34 24.52
CA LYS A 72 -8.73 20.89 24.71
C LYS A 72 -7.87 20.21 23.65
N ARG A 73 -7.93 20.69 22.41
CA ARG A 73 -7.16 20.16 21.28
C ARG A 73 -6.46 21.31 20.55
N PRO A 74 -5.49 21.98 21.18
CA PRO A 74 -4.90 23.20 20.63
C PRO A 74 -4.12 22.89 19.35
N SER A 75 -3.56 21.68 19.23
CA SER A 75 -2.77 21.34 18.07
C SER A 75 -3.53 21.32 16.75
N MET A 76 -4.83 21.08 16.81
CA MET A 76 -5.70 21.16 15.64
C MET A 76 -5.84 22.58 15.10
N TYR A 77 -5.74 23.59 15.96
CA TYR A 77 -5.98 24.99 15.60
C TYR A 77 -4.69 25.77 15.37
N ILE A 78 -3.67 25.51 16.18
CA ILE A 78 -2.41 26.26 16.17
C ILE A 78 -1.20 25.43 15.70
N GLY A 79 -1.41 24.17 15.33
CA GLY A 79 -0.35 23.31 14.81
C GLY A 79 0.37 22.55 15.91
N ASP A 80 1.69 22.42 15.84
CA ASP A 80 2.39 21.75 16.93
C ASP A 80 2.29 22.57 18.22
N THR A 81 1.95 21.91 19.33
CA THR A 81 1.94 22.51 20.68
C THR A 81 2.97 21.87 21.60
N GLY A 82 3.87 21.07 21.02
CA GLY A 82 5.05 20.54 21.66
C GLY A 82 5.94 21.66 22.22
N MET A 83 6.62 21.29 23.31
CA MET A 83 7.69 22.08 23.95
C MET A 83 8.82 22.42 22.97
#